data_AF-A0A6G6KA33-F1
#
_entry.id   AF-A0A6G6KA33-F1
#
_cell.length_a   1.000
_cell.length_b   1.000
_cell.length_c   1.000
_cell.angle_alpha   90.00
_cell.angle_beta   90.00
_cell.angle_gamma   90.00
#
_symmetry.space_group_name_H-M   'P 1'
#
loop_
_entity.id
_entity.type
_entity.pdbx_description
1 polymer ?
#
loop_
_entity_poly.entity_id
_entity_poly.type
_entity_poly.pdbx_seq_one_letter_code
_entity_poly.pdbx_strand_id
1 'polypeptide(L)'
;MLYLNLQTTTIRSPEYVSAEPVNRATWLSLLGYCCEQENGGVIVGGGEWKDRQWQHTCGVTLEEVSADCGLWSWRDGDLVVSFYPAKNEKKVRRNRRLAARGGASRSPEKQAAARANGRGGGRPSTRSDSTEVQNPSVCENNRSANPTQSPTKEEEKDKGNRKEREKEKVSSADAAGPRGDLALSSTSSAAGPRPDPRHSEICHLWEGAYREHHGEPYALNGGKDGSALKRFLPLVRELSPDSFIARAQEAWARYRDDRFATKCAQASTIHGLCTFWNDIAAQLKTPTSHAATTSASSTSPLARRGNNRDENGQRPGEIPTDVRAIDMRRL
;
A
#
# COMPACT_ATOMS: atom_id res chain seq x y z
N MET A 1 5.61 13.37 -10.91
CA MET A 1 5.02 12.04 -10.53
C MET A 1 5.16 11.03 -11.68
N LEU A 2 5.32 9.72 -11.44
CA LEU A 2 5.49 8.71 -12.51
C LEU A 2 4.19 8.02 -12.97
N TYR A 3 3.18 8.01 -12.12
CA TYR A 3 1.87 7.43 -12.42
C TYR A 3 0.79 8.42 -11.98
N LEU A 4 -0.29 8.45 -12.75
CA LEU A 4 -1.46 9.27 -12.46
C LEU A 4 -2.51 8.42 -11.72
N ASN A 5 -2.65 8.66 -10.41
CA ASN A 5 -3.70 8.03 -9.63
C ASN A 5 -4.95 8.92 -9.63
N LEU A 6 -5.82 8.68 -10.61
CA LEU A 6 -7.16 9.25 -10.65
C LEU A 6 -8.12 8.44 -9.76
N GLN A 7 -8.99 9.14 -9.03
CA GLN A 7 -10.10 8.46 -8.36
C GLN A 7 -11.14 8.07 -9.40
N THR A 8 -11.66 6.85 -9.31
CA THR A 8 -12.71 6.36 -10.22
C THR A 8 -13.98 7.22 -10.15
N THR A 9 -14.22 7.88 -9.01
CA THR A 9 -15.30 8.87 -8.84
C THR A 9 -15.10 10.11 -9.70
N THR A 10 -13.87 10.52 -10.01
CA THR A 10 -13.58 11.68 -10.87
C THR A 10 -14.06 11.46 -12.30
N ILE A 11 -13.77 10.29 -12.89
CA ILE A 11 -14.22 9.94 -14.25
C ILE A 11 -15.72 9.59 -14.32
N ARG A 12 -16.40 9.59 -13.17
CA ARG A 12 -17.86 9.42 -13.04
C ARG A 12 -18.54 10.69 -12.53
N SER A 13 -17.78 11.77 -12.34
CA SER A 13 -18.33 13.05 -11.90
C SER A 13 -19.24 13.63 -12.99
N PRO A 14 -20.30 14.35 -12.62
CA PRO A 14 -21.16 15.02 -13.59
C PRO A 14 -20.35 15.89 -14.55
N GLU A 15 -19.37 16.63 -14.05
CA GLU A 15 -18.52 17.53 -14.82
C GLU A 15 -17.73 16.79 -15.90
N TYR A 16 -17.24 15.58 -15.60
CA TYR A 16 -16.51 14.76 -16.57
C TYR A 16 -17.45 14.05 -17.55
N VAL A 17 -18.56 13.49 -17.05
CA VAL A 17 -19.52 12.72 -17.86
C VAL A 17 -20.28 13.63 -18.84
N SER A 18 -20.51 14.89 -18.49
CA SER A 18 -21.15 15.88 -19.36
C SER A 18 -20.18 16.61 -20.29
N ALA A 19 -18.86 16.49 -20.09
CA ALA A 19 -17.88 17.14 -20.95
C ALA A 19 -17.80 16.47 -22.33
N GLU A 20 -17.50 17.25 -23.37
CA GLU A 20 -17.24 16.73 -24.70
C GLU A 20 -16.02 15.77 -24.72
N PRO A 21 -15.99 14.76 -25.60
CA PRO A 21 -14.86 13.83 -25.69
C PRO A 21 -13.50 14.53 -25.89
N VAL A 22 -13.47 15.60 -26.68
CA VAL A 22 -12.27 16.43 -26.88
C VAL A 22 -11.83 17.05 -25.56
N ASN A 23 -12.75 17.69 -24.82
CA ASN A 23 -12.44 18.29 -23.52
C ASN A 23 -11.93 17.26 -22.50
N ARG A 24 -12.45 16.03 -22.52
CA ARG A 24 -11.94 14.95 -21.66
C ARG A 24 -10.48 14.60 -22.00
N ALA A 25 -10.16 14.52 -23.29
CA ALA A 25 -8.79 14.26 -23.75
C ALA A 25 -7.85 15.42 -23.40
N THR A 26 -8.26 16.66 -23.69
CA THR A 26 -7.53 17.89 -23.34
C THR A 26 -7.24 17.95 -21.85
N TRP A 27 -8.25 17.71 -21.00
CA TRP A 27 -8.09 17.65 -19.55
C TRP A 27 -7.06 16.60 -19.12
N LEU A 28 -7.09 15.40 -19.70
CA LEU A 28 -6.14 14.34 -19.35
C LEU A 28 -4.70 14.73 -19.70
N SER A 29 -4.50 15.38 -20.85
CA SER A 29 -3.21 15.92 -21.28
C SER A 29 -2.69 17.02 -20.35
N LEU A 30 -3.53 18.01 -20.03
CA LEU A 30 -3.22 19.07 -19.07
C LEU A 30 -2.88 18.52 -17.68
N LEU A 31 -3.66 17.54 -17.23
CA LEU A 31 -3.45 16.88 -15.95
C LEU A 31 -2.13 16.09 -15.92
N GLY A 32 -1.78 15.43 -17.02
CA GLY A 32 -0.51 14.76 -17.21
C GLY A 32 0.67 15.71 -17.04
N TYR A 33 0.66 16.82 -17.77
CA TYR A 33 1.67 17.88 -17.65
C TYR A 33 1.80 18.40 -16.21
N CYS A 34 0.67 18.75 -15.58
CA CYS A 34 0.67 19.26 -14.20
C CYS A 34 1.20 18.24 -13.18
N CYS A 35 0.98 16.94 -13.41
CA CYS A 35 1.49 15.87 -12.55
C CYS A 35 2.98 15.60 -12.75
N GLU A 36 3.49 15.83 -13.95
CA GLU A 36 4.92 15.79 -14.24
C GLU A 36 5.63 16.94 -13.53
N GLN A 37 5.14 18.17 -13.70
CA GLN A 37 5.70 19.39 -13.10
C GLN A 37 5.46 19.50 -11.58
N GLU A 38 4.47 18.77 -11.04
CA GLU A 38 4.04 18.88 -9.64
C GLU A 38 3.65 20.32 -9.26
N ASN A 39 3.00 21.03 -10.16
CA ASN A 39 2.68 22.47 -10.03
C ASN A 39 1.34 22.75 -9.33
N GLY A 40 0.75 21.77 -8.65
CA GLY A 40 -0.54 21.94 -7.98
C GLY A 40 -1.76 21.99 -8.91
N GLY A 41 -1.59 21.69 -10.20
CA GLY A 41 -2.67 21.78 -11.19
C GLY A 41 -2.85 23.17 -11.78
N VAL A 42 -1.82 24.02 -11.73
CA VAL A 42 -1.86 25.38 -12.26
C VAL A 42 -0.75 25.58 -13.29
N ILE A 43 -1.13 25.97 -14.50
CA ILE A 43 -0.21 26.35 -15.58
C ILE A 43 -0.10 27.88 -15.57
N VAL A 44 0.97 28.36 -14.94
CA VAL A 44 1.22 29.80 -14.76
C VAL A 44 1.56 30.46 -16.10
N GLY A 45 0.93 31.60 -16.38
CA GLY A 45 1.09 32.38 -17.60
C GLY A 45 0.56 31.70 -18.86
N GLY A 46 -0.28 30.66 -18.71
CA GLY A 46 -0.80 29.89 -19.85
C GLY A 46 -1.56 30.74 -20.87
N GLY A 47 -2.17 31.86 -20.43
CA GLY A 47 -2.96 32.74 -21.30
C GLY A 47 -2.11 33.52 -22.29
N GLU A 48 -0.81 33.65 -22.02
CA GLU A 48 0.16 34.31 -22.90
C GLU A 48 0.81 33.33 -23.89
N TRP A 49 0.58 32.02 -23.72
CA TRP A 49 1.21 31.00 -24.54
C TRP A 49 0.61 30.97 -25.94
N LYS A 50 1.48 30.89 -26.95
CA LYS A 50 1.09 30.66 -28.33
C LYS A 50 0.65 29.21 -28.53
N ASP A 51 -0.18 28.96 -29.54
CA ASP A 51 -0.66 27.62 -29.91
C ASP A 51 0.48 26.58 -30.03
N ARG A 52 1.62 26.97 -30.62
CA ARG A 52 2.79 26.08 -30.70
C ARG A 52 3.34 25.68 -29.32
N GLN A 53 3.30 26.58 -28.33
CA GLN A 53 3.75 26.25 -26.97
C GLN A 53 2.80 25.25 -26.31
N TRP A 54 1.48 25.40 -26.51
CA TRP A 54 0.47 24.45 -26.03
C TRP A 54 0.68 23.04 -26.61
N GLN A 55 0.89 22.95 -27.91
CA GLN A 55 1.11 21.68 -28.60
C GLN A 55 2.38 20.98 -28.14
N HIS A 56 3.49 21.72 -27.98
CA HIS A 56 4.76 21.13 -27.57
C HIS A 56 4.82 20.77 -26.09
N THR A 57 4.17 21.55 -25.22
CA THR A 57 4.27 21.39 -23.77
C THR A 57 3.23 20.42 -23.23
N CYS A 58 1.99 20.55 -23.70
CA CYS A 58 0.85 19.80 -23.19
C CYS A 58 0.24 18.84 -24.23
N GLY A 59 0.60 18.94 -25.51
CA GLY A 59 0.00 18.11 -26.56
C GLY A 59 -1.44 18.48 -26.91
N VAL A 60 -1.82 19.73 -26.68
CA VAL A 60 -3.17 20.29 -26.94
C VAL A 60 -3.06 21.56 -27.77
N THR A 61 -4.12 21.96 -28.46
CA THR A 61 -4.15 23.22 -29.21
C THR A 61 -4.62 24.37 -28.33
N LEU A 62 -4.30 25.61 -28.72
CA LEU A 62 -4.83 26.80 -28.05
C LEU A 62 -6.36 26.86 -28.13
N GLU A 63 -6.93 26.45 -29.26
CA GLU A 63 -8.39 26.41 -29.47
C GLU A 63 -9.07 25.49 -28.45
N GLU A 64 -8.53 24.29 -28.23
CA GLU A 64 -9.07 23.32 -27.25
C GLU A 64 -9.10 23.84 -25.82
N VAL A 65 -8.08 24.60 -25.41
CA VAL A 65 -7.96 25.12 -24.03
C VAL A 65 -8.58 26.51 -23.85
N SER A 66 -8.88 27.21 -24.95
CA SER A 66 -9.37 28.59 -24.92
C SER A 66 -10.72 28.74 -24.21
N ALA A 67 -11.60 27.74 -24.35
CA ALA A 67 -12.90 27.72 -23.71
C ALA A 67 -12.83 27.02 -22.34
N ASP A 68 -13.21 27.72 -21.28
CA ASP A 68 -13.39 27.14 -19.95
C ASP A 68 -14.47 26.05 -19.96
N CYS A 69 -14.30 25.04 -19.11
CA CYS A 69 -15.35 24.06 -18.87
C CYS A 69 -15.30 23.52 -17.44
N GLY A 70 -16.11 22.52 -17.09
CA GLY A 70 -16.07 21.91 -15.76
C GLY A 70 -14.71 21.28 -15.39
N LEU A 71 -13.84 21.03 -16.38
CA LEU A 71 -12.56 20.34 -16.21
C LEU A 71 -11.35 21.27 -16.07
N TRP A 72 -11.44 22.53 -16.50
CA TRP A 72 -10.43 23.56 -16.27
C TRP A 72 -11.05 24.95 -16.35
N SER A 73 -10.43 25.92 -15.69
CA SER A 73 -10.86 27.31 -15.69
C SER A 73 -9.67 28.25 -15.77
N TRP A 74 -9.83 29.40 -16.40
CA TRP A 74 -8.85 30.47 -16.41
C TRP A 74 -8.97 31.37 -15.17
N ARG A 75 -7.84 31.73 -14.55
CA ARG A 75 -7.76 32.67 -13.43
C ARG A 75 -6.54 33.55 -13.59
N ASP A 76 -6.72 34.86 -13.71
CA ASP A 76 -5.64 35.84 -13.79
C ASP A 76 -4.57 35.53 -14.87
N GLY A 77 -4.97 34.92 -16.00
CA GLY A 77 -4.06 34.50 -17.07
C GLY A 77 -3.42 33.12 -16.88
N ASP A 78 -3.69 32.46 -15.75
CA ASP A 78 -3.26 31.09 -15.47
C ASP A 78 -4.38 30.09 -15.77
N LEU A 79 -4.01 28.90 -16.25
CA LEU A 79 -4.96 27.80 -16.43
C LEU A 79 -4.96 26.91 -15.19
N VAL A 80 -6.13 26.75 -14.56
CA VAL A 80 -6.32 25.90 -13.39
C VAL A 80 -7.06 24.62 -13.79
N VAL A 81 -6.42 23.48 -13.59
CA VAL A 81 -6.96 22.15 -13.92
C VAL A 81 -7.77 21.60 -12.75
N SER A 82 -9.04 21.26 -13.01
CA SER A 82 -9.92 20.65 -12.02
C SER A 82 -9.50 19.21 -11.70
N PHE A 83 -9.87 18.75 -10.50
CA PHE A 83 -9.61 17.39 -10.00
C PHE A 83 -8.12 16.99 -9.90
N TYR A 84 -7.20 17.96 -9.88
CA TYR A 84 -5.79 17.70 -9.67
C TYR A 84 -5.52 17.02 -8.32
N PRO A 85 -4.77 15.90 -8.27
CA PRO A 85 -4.57 15.12 -7.05
C PRO A 85 -3.48 15.70 -6.13
N ALA A 86 -3.69 16.92 -5.61
CA ALA A 86 -2.72 17.64 -4.75
C ALA A 86 -2.28 16.84 -3.51
N LYS A 87 -3.15 15.98 -2.96
CA LYS A 87 -2.80 15.09 -1.83
C LYS A 87 -1.73 14.07 -2.21
N ASN A 88 -1.77 13.56 -3.44
CA ASN A 88 -0.79 12.60 -3.94
C ASN A 88 0.54 13.29 -4.26
N GLU A 89 0.47 14.48 -4.85
CA GLU A 89 1.65 15.33 -5.08
C GLU A 89 2.42 15.58 -3.76
N LYS A 90 1.73 16.00 -2.70
CA LYS A 90 2.33 16.21 -1.36
C LYS A 90 3.01 14.94 -0.83
N LYS A 91 2.41 13.76 -1.01
CA LYS A 91 3.00 12.48 -0.61
C LYS A 91 4.26 12.17 -1.40
N VAL A 92 4.23 12.36 -2.72
CA VAL A 92 5.38 12.11 -3.60
C VAL A 92 6.53 13.07 -3.27
N ARG A 93 6.24 14.37 -3.12
CA ARG A 93 7.23 15.38 -2.69
C ARG A 93 7.84 15.03 -1.34
N ARG A 94 7.02 14.64 -0.36
CA ARG A 94 7.50 14.18 0.95
C ARG A 94 8.41 12.97 0.82
N ASN A 95 7.99 11.94 0.09
CA ASN A 95 8.77 10.73 -0.09
C ASN A 95 10.09 11.01 -0.81
N ARG A 96 10.11 11.91 -1.80
CA ARG A 96 11.32 12.36 -2.48
C ARG A 96 12.28 13.08 -1.52
N ARG A 97 11.76 13.97 -0.67
CA ARG A 97 12.55 14.65 0.39
C ARG A 97 13.12 13.66 1.40
N LEU A 98 12.32 12.70 1.85
CA LEU A 98 12.76 11.65 2.77
C LEU A 98 13.82 10.74 2.13
N ALA A 99 13.64 10.38 0.86
CA ALA A 99 14.62 9.60 0.11
C ALA A 99 15.94 10.36 -0.08
N ALA A 100 15.88 11.65 -0.41
CA ALA A 100 17.07 12.51 -0.51
C ALA A 100 17.81 12.60 0.83
N ARG A 101 17.08 12.81 1.94
CA ARG A 101 17.67 12.81 3.29
C ARG A 101 18.24 11.46 3.69
N GLY A 102 17.53 10.37 3.45
CA GLY A 102 17.97 9.00 3.76
C GLY A 102 19.17 8.54 2.91
N GLY A 103 19.28 9.04 1.69
CA GLY A 103 20.47 8.88 0.85
C GLY A 103 21.65 9.68 1.36
N ALA A 104 21.42 10.94 1.75
CA ALA A 104 22.45 11.84 2.29
C ALA A 104 22.95 11.44 3.68
N SER A 105 22.11 10.83 4.52
CA SER A 105 22.45 10.41 5.89
C SER A 105 23.28 9.12 5.97
N ARG A 106 23.69 8.54 4.83
CA ARG A 106 24.66 7.44 4.84
C ARG A 106 26.04 8.05 5.09
N SER A 107 26.51 8.01 6.34
CA SER A 107 27.89 8.36 6.66
C SER A 107 28.86 7.59 5.75
N PRO A 108 30.01 8.17 5.36
CA PRO A 108 30.99 7.50 4.53
C PRO A 108 31.40 6.13 5.11
N GLU A 109 31.38 5.99 6.44
CA GLU A 109 31.60 4.73 7.16
C GLU A 109 30.51 3.69 6.89
N LYS A 110 29.23 4.07 6.89
CA LYS A 110 28.13 3.16 6.52
C LYS A 110 28.17 2.78 5.05
N GLN A 111 28.63 3.68 4.18
CA GLN A 111 28.85 3.38 2.76
C GLN A 111 30.05 2.44 2.56
N ALA A 112 31.15 2.66 3.30
CA ALA A 112 32.34 1.80 3.29
C ALA A 112 32.03 0.41 3.84
N ALA A 113 31.30 0.31 4.96
CA ALA A 113 30.86 -0.95 5.54
C ALA A 113 29.89 -1.71 4.60
N ALA A 114 28.95 -1.01 3.94
CA ALA A 114 28.07 -1.63 2.96
C ALA A 114 28.84 -2.12 1.71
N ARG A 115 29.87 -1.39 1.26
CA ARG A 115 30.74 -1.80 0.15
C ARG A 115 31.65 -2.97 0.54
N ALA A 116 32.19 -2.98 1.75
CA ALA A 116 32.99 -4.08 2.28
C ALA A 116 32.15 -5.35 2.41
N ASN A 117 30.94 -5.26 2.98
CA ASN A 117 30.01 -6.39 3.10
C ASN A 117 29.45 -6.84 1.74
N GLY A 118 29.28 -5.91 0.79
CA GLY A 118 28.84 -6.22 -0.58
C GLY A 118 29.91 -6.91 -1.43
N ARG A 119 31.19 -6.56 -1.26
CA ARG A 119 32.33 -7.25 -1.90
C ARG A 119 32.53 -8.67 -1.41
N GLY A 120 32.10 -8.97 -0.18
CA GLY A 120 32.17 -10.30 0.42
C GLY A 120 31.12 -11.30 -0.07
N GLY A 121 30.25 -10.95 -1.02
CA GLY A 121 29.18 -11.85 -1.48
C GLY A 121 28.14 -12.06 -0.38
N GLY A 122 27.23 -11.10 -0.22
CA GLY A 122 26.19 -11.11 0.82
C GLY A 122 25.14 -12.21 0.64
N ARG A 123 25.48 -13.43 1.05
CA ARG A 123 24.56 -14.37 1.69
C ARG A 123 25.33 -15.00 2.85
N PRO A 124 24.90 -14.87 4.11
CA PRO A 124 25.51 -15.61 5.20
C PRO A 124 25.46 -17.10 4.85
N SER A 125 26.62 -17.72 4.70
CA SER A 125 26.72 -19.16 4.59
C SER A 125 26.47 -19.71 5.97
N THR A 126 25.28 -20.24 6.22
CA THR A 126 25.03 -21.17 7.32
C THR A 126 25.79 -22.45 6.97
N ARG A 127 27.12 -22.44 7.18
CA ARG A 127 27.93 -23.65 7.17
C ARG A 127 28.36 -23.88 8.60
N SER A 128 27.67 -24.84 9.19
CA SER A 128 28.12 -25.68 10.29
C SER A 128 29.62 -25.95 10.18
N ASP A 129 30.38 -25.59 11.21
CA ASP A 129 31.54 -26.37 11.56
C ASP A 129 31.38 -26.82 13.01
N SER A 130 31.20 -28.12 13.13
CA SER A 130 31.19 -28.84 14.39
C SER A 130 32.64 -29.03 14.79
N THR A 131 33.04 -28.45 15.92
CA THR A 131 34.14 -29.04 16.69
C THR A 131 33.83 -28.84 18.16
N GLU A 132 33.20 -29.87 18.71
CA GLU A 132 33.31 -30.28 20.10
C GLU A 132 34.81 -30.28 20.45
N VAL A 133 35.24 -29.74 21.59
CA VAL A 133 35.60 -30.55 22.75
C VAL A 133 35.97 -29.63 23.94
N GLN A 134 35.31 -29.93 25.07
CA GLN A 134 35.69 -29.78 26.49
C GLN A 134 35.68 -28.41 27.18
N ASN A 135 34.67 -28.30 28.06
CA ASN A 135 34.72 -27.57 29.33
C ASN A 135 35.31 -28.52 30.41
N PRO A 136 36.04 -28.01 31.42
CA PRO A 136 35.33 -27.81 32.69
C PRO A 136 35.76 -26.57 33.50
N SER A 137 34.74 -25.94 34.10
CA SER A 137 34.64 -25.46 35.49
C SER A 137 35.84 -24.73 36.13
N VAL A 138 35.68 -23.43 36.44
CA VAL A 138 35.84 -22.83 37.78
C VAL A 138 35.10 -21.47 37.81
N CYS A 139 34.32 -21.23 38.87
CA CYS A 139 33.70 -19.96 39.23
C CYS A 139 34.68 -19.05 40.00
N GLU A 140 34.50 -17.73 39.85
CA GLU A 140 34.50 -16.69 40.91
C GLU A 140 35.26 -15.39 40.58
N ASN A 141 34.46 -14.31 40.60
CA ASN A 141 34.67 -12.98 41.18
C ASN A 141 35.96 -12.19 40.90
N ASN A 142 35.80 -11.01 40.28
CA ASN A 142 36.01 -9.76 41.01
C ASN A 142 35.30 -8.55 40.36
N ARG A 143 34.48 -7.87 41.18
CA ARG A 143 33.87 -6.55 40.95
C ARG A 143 34.82 -5.45 41.40
N SER A 144 34.83 -4.32 40.68
CA SER A 144 34.86 -2.92 41.18
C SER A 144 35.32 -2.00 40.03
N ALA A 145 34.83 -0.78 39.81
CA ALA A 145 33.73 -0.01 40.37
C ALA A 145 33.40 1.15 39.39
N ASN A 146 32.17 1.67 39.54
CA ASN A 146 31.43 2.76 38.86
C ASN A 146 32.14 4.16 38.94
N PRO A 147 31.62 5.32 38.40
CA PRO A 147 30.20 5.71 38.31
C PRO A 147 29.70 6.56 37.11
N THR A 148 28.40 6.38 36.83
CA THR A 148 27.32 7.38 36.70
C THR A 148 27.58 8.73 36.01
N GLN A 149 26.80 9.03 34.95
CA GLN A 149 25.90 10.20 34.90
C GLN A 149 24.96 10.15 33.69
N SER A 150 23.66 10.09 33.99
CA SER A 150 22.56 10.50 33.10
C SER A 150 22.42 12.03 33.17
N PRO A 151 21.80 12.66 32.15
CA PRO A 151 20.82 13.69 32.48
C PRO A 151 19.47 13.46 31.80
N THR A 152 18.51 14.07 32.48
CA THR A 152 17.07 13.87 32.48
C THR A 152 16.36 14.62 31.35
N LYS A 153 15.10 14.23 31.15
CA LYS A 153 14.04 14.79 30.28
C LYS A 153 13.94 16.33 30.28
N GLU A 154 13.43 16.87 29.18
CA GLU A 154 12.33 17.87 29.24
C GLU A 154 11.49 17.86 27.94
N GLU A 155 10.20 17.56 28.12
CA GLU A 155 9.10 17.79 27.17
C GLU A 155 8.65 19.24 27.34
N GLU A 156 8.59 20.02 26.27
CA GLU A 156 7.96 21.34 26.30
C GLU A 156 6.62 21.29 25.56
N LYS A 157 5.59 21.65 26.32
CA LYS A 157 4.16 21.56 26.02
C LYS A 157 3.66 23.00 25.93
N ASP A 158 3.52 23.53 24.72
CA ASP A 158 3.00 24.90 24.54
C ASP A 158 1.45 24.90 24.57
N LYS A 159 0.92 25.46 25.66
CA LYS A 159 -0.46 25.94 25.82
C LYS A 159 -0.36 27.38 26.33
N GLY A 160 -0.51 28.35 25.43
CA GLY A 160 -0.76 29.75 25.76
C GLY A 160 -2.18 30.17 25.36
N ASN A 161 -3.07 30.25 26.35
CA ASN A 161 -4.39 30.89 26.28
C ASN A 161 -4.26 32.41 26.50
N ARG A 162 -5.38 33.17 26.38
CA ARG A 162 -5.68 34.55 26.89
C ARG A 162 -5.86 35.57 25.75
N LYS A 163 -6.93 36.38 25.64
CA LYS A 163 -7.89 36.89 26.63
C LYS A 163 -9.19 37.41 26.00
N GLU A 164 -10.23 37.34 26.82
CA GLU A 164 -11.54 37.99 26.86
C GLU A 164 -11.72 39.33 26.11
N ARG A 165 -12.94 39.54 25.58
CA ARG A 165 -13.67 40.80 25.75
C ARG A 165 -15.18 40.56 25.75
N GLU A 166 -15.83 41.08 26.80
CA GLU A 166 -17.26 40.99 27.11
C GLU A 166 -18.15 41.94 26.29
N LYS A 167 -19.45 41.65 26.41
CA LYS A 167 -20.66 42.52 26.30
C LYS A 167 -21.15 42.91 24.91
N GLU A 168 -22.34 42.42 24.57
CA GLU A 168 -23.54 43.27 24.59
C GLU A 168 -24.84 42.46 24.67
N LYS A 169 -25.84 43.06 25.33
CA LYS A 169 -27.12 42.48 25.77
C LYS A 169 -28.20 43.50 25.42
N VAL A 170 -29.09 43.21 24.47
CA VAL A 170 -30.33 43.97 24.14
C VAL A 170 -31.29 42.98 23.46
N SER A 171 -32.26 42.40 24.20
CA SER A 171 -33.70 42.72 24.27
C SER A 171 -34.54 42.53 22.99
N SER A 172 -35.52 41.61 23.02
CA SER A 172 -36.96 41.93 22.98
C SER A 172 -37.81 40.65 23.01
N ALA A 173 -38.96 40.75 23.67
CA ALA A 173 -40.06 39.79 23.64
C ALA A 173 -40.91 40.01 22.37
N ASP A 174 -41.52 38.96 21.79
CA ASP A 174 -42.96 38.68 21.93
C ASP A 174 -43.45 37.51 21.05
N ALA A 175 -44.41 36.78 21.64
CA ALA A 175 -45.58 36.12 21.08
C ALA A 175 -45.53 35.03 19.96
N ALA A 176 -46.05 33.86 20.38
CA ALA A 176 -47.10 33.06 19.73
C ALA A 176 -46.74 31.87 18.81
N GLY A 177 -47.22 30.68 19.22
CA GLY A 177 -47.69 29.63 18.30
C GLY A 177 -47.07 28.24 18.48
N PRO A 178 -47.79 27.26 19.08
CA PRO A 178 -47.28 25.91 19.30
C PRO A 178 -47.66 24.98 18.14
N ARG A 179 -46.73 24.16 17.64
CA ARG A 179 -47.05 22.89 16.97
C ARG A 179 -45.98 21.87 17.30
N GLY A 180 -46.42 20.75 17.86
CA GLY A 180 -45.56 19.71 18.39
C GLY A 180 -44.80 18.97 17.31
N ASP A 181 -43.70 18.36 17.72
CA ASP A 181 -43.46 16.94 17.48
C ASP A 181 -42.36 16.43 18.41
N LEU A 182 -42.48 15.13 18.70
CA LEU A 182 -41.80 14.36 19.72
C LEU A 182 -40.27 14.42 19.62
N ALA A 183 -39.61 15.10 20.58
CA ALA A 183 -38.17 15.02 20.78
C ALA A 183 -37.85 13.95 21.85
N LEU A 184 -37.59 12.72 21.39
CA LEU A 184 -36.91 11.72 22.18
C LEU A 184 -35.42 12.05 22.22
N SER A 185 -34.98 12.46 23.40
CA SER A 185 -33.58 12.51 23.82
C SER A 185 -32.88 11.17 23.51
N SER A 186 -31.81 11.22 22.71
CA SER A 186 -30.61 10.44 23.01
C SER A 186 -29.39 11.06 22.33
N THR A 187 -28.62 11.78 23.15
CA THR A 187 -27.20 12.03 22.94
C THR A 187 -26.47 10.69 22.79
N SER A 188 -25.98 10.36 21.60
CA SER A 188 -24.96 9.33 21.43
C SER A 188 -23.66 9.97 20.96
N SER A 189 -22.75 10.07 21.92
CA SER A 189 -21.32 10.26 21.73
C SER A 189 -20.79 9.35 20.64
N ALA A 190 -20.07 9.93 19.68
CA ALA A 190 -19.31 9.23 18.65
C ALA A 190 -18.25 8.31 19.27
N ALA A 191 -18.64 7.07 19.55
CA ALA A 191 -17.73 5.97 19.79
C ALA A 191 -17.29 5.43 18.42
N GLY A 192 -15.99 5.42 18.16
CA GLY A 192 -15.45 4.75 16.97
C GLY A 192 -15.92 3.29 16.88
N PRO A 193 -15.86 2.66 15.70
CA PRO A 193 -16.30 1.28 15.52
C PRO A 193 -15.61 0.39 16.55
N ARG A 194 -16.41 -0.32 17.35
CA ARG A 194 -15.91 -1.23 18.38
C ARG A 194 -14.95 -2.23 17.73
N PRO A 195 -13.75 -2.47 18.30
CA PRO A 195 -12.83 -3.46 17.77
C PRO A 195 -13.50 -4.84 17.80
N ASP A 196 -13.38 -5.57 16.69
CA ASP A 196 -13.91 -6.93 16.56
C ASP A 196 -13.33 -7.82 17.68
N PRO A 197 -14.15 -8.49 18.50
CA PRO A 197 -13.66 -9.29 19.63
C PRO A 197 -12.74 -10.44 19.19
N ARG A 198 -12.90 -10.92 17.94
CA ARG A 198 -12.04 -11.95 17.35
C ARG A 198 -10.60 -11.48 17.16
N HIS A 199 -10.36 -10.17 17.13
CA HIS A 199 -9.03 -9.61 16.91
C HIS A 199 -8.05 -9.99 18.03
N SER A 200 -8.44 -9.74 19.29
CA SER A 200 -7.62 -10.09 20.46
C SER A 200 -7.45 -11.60 20.61
N GLU A 201 -8.52 -12.35 20.35
CA GLU A 201 -8.52 -13.80 20.45
C GLU A 201 -7.55 -14.45 19.45
N ILE A 202 -7.59 -14.04 18.18
CA ILE A 202 -6.65 -14.50 17.16
C ILE A 202 -5.22 -14.13 17.52
N CYS A 203 -4.96 -12.92 18.05
CA CYS A 203 -3.61 -12.54 18.45
C CYS A 203 -3.06 -13.44 19.57
N HIS A 204 -3.89 -13.79 20.56
CA HIS A 204 -3.49 -14.70 21.65
C HIS A 204 -3.26 -16.13 21.15
N LEU A 205 -4.18 -16.67 20.35
CA LEU A 205 -4.04 -18.02 19.81
C LEU A 205 -2.85 -18.13 18.84
N TRP A 206 -2.58 -17.08 18.06
CA TRP A 206 -1.45 -17.02 17.14
C TRP A 206 -0.12 -17.13 17.87
N GLU A 207 0.07 -16.42 18.98
CA GLU A 207 1.33 -16.48 19.72
C GLU A 207 1.62 -17.90 20.24
N GLY A 208 0.59 -18.59 20.75
CA GLY A 208 0.69 -19.97 21.21
C GLY A 208 1.04 -20.94 20.07
N ALA A 209 0.24 -20.93 19.00
CA ALA A 209 0.44 -21.82 17.85
C ALA A 209 1.77 -21.57 17.13
N TYR A 210 2.19 -20.31 17.03
CA TYR A 210 3.47 -19.95 16.39
C TYR A 210 4.65 -20.44 17.22
N ARG A 211 4.62 -20.24 18.54
CA ARG A 211 5.69 -20.70 19.45
C ARG A 211 5.81 -22.23 19.43
N GLU A 212 4.70 -22.94 19.41
CA GLU A 212 4.68 -24.40 19.30
C GLU A 212 5.32 -24.88 17.99
N HIS A 213 4.99 -24.25 16.86
CA HIS A 213 5.48 -24.68 15.55
C HIS A 213 6.92 -24.26 15.26
N HIS A 214 7.33 -23.06 15.69
CA HIS A 214 8.63 -22.46 15.35
C HIS A 214 9.66 -22.45 16.50
N GLY A 215 9.26 -22.77 17.73
CA GLY A 215 10.13 -22.77 18.91
C GLY A 215 10.49 -21.37 19.46
N GLU A 216 10.05 -20.31 18.79
CA GLU A 216 10.37 -18.91 19.11
C GLU A 216 9.09 -18.11 19.35
N PRO A 217 9.10 -17.11 20.26
CA PRO A 217 7.94 -16.24 20.45
C PRO A 217 7.67 -15.38 19.20
N TYR A 218 6.41 -15.22 18.85
CA TYR A 218 6.03 -14.36 17.73
C TYR A 218 6.10 -12.88 18.11
N ALA A 219 7.02 -12.13 17.53
CA ALA A 219 7.07 -10.68 17.66
C ALA A 219 6.03 -10.03 16.73
N LEU A 220 4.87 -9.65 17.29
CA LEU A 220 3.85 -8.88 16.59
C LEU A 220 4.47 -7.61 16.00
N ASN A 221 4.47 -7.45 14.67
CA ASN A 221 5.13 -6.32 14.03
C ASN A 221 4.31 -5.03 14.18
N GLY A 222 4.42 -4.38 15.34
CA GLY A 222 4.27 -2.93 15.57
C GLY A 222 3.10 -2.23 14.86
N GLY A 223 1.95 -2.90 14.70
CA GLY A 223 0.75 -2.36 14.07
C GLY A 223 0.44 -2.85 12.65
N LYS A 224 1.36 -3.47 11.91
CA LYS A 224 1.08 -4.02 10.56
C LYS A 224 0.17 -5.24 10.63
N ASP A 225 0.53 -6.23 11.44
CA ASP A 225 -0.26 -7.45 11.65
C ASP A 225 -1.63 -7.12 12.23
N GLY A 226 -1.67 -6.27 13.26
CA GLY A 226 -2.92 -5.81 13.85
C GLY A 226 -3.81 -5.04 12.86
N SER A 227 -3.24 -4.17 12.03
CA SER A 227 -4.01 -3.43 11.02
C SER A 227 -4.52 -4.31 9.89
N ALA A 228 -3.73 -5.31 9.47
CA ALA A 228 -4.13 -6.28 8.47
C ALA A 228 -5.32 -7.11 8.97
N LEU A 229 -5.22 -7.63 10.20
CA LEU A 229 -6.29 -8.41 10.81
C LEU A 229 -7.58 -7.58 11.00
N LYS A 230 -7.46 -6.33 11.46
CA LYS A 230 -8.61 -5.40 11.57
C LYS A 230 -9.33 -5.14 10.24
N ARG A 231 -8.60 -5.13 9.13
CA ARG A 231 -9.19 -4.98 7.78
C ARG A 231 -9.77 -6.28 7.25
N PHE A 232 -9.19 -7.41 7.64
CA PHE A 232 -9.55 -8.73 7.14
C PHE A 232 -10.82 -9.28 7.81
N LEU A 233 -10.95 -9.17 9.13
CA LEU A 233 -12.06 -9.75 9.89
C LEU A 233 -13.47 -9.29 9.44
N PRO A 234 -13.71 -8.01 9.08
CA PRO A 234 -15.00 -7.59 8.54
C PRO A 234 -15.36 -8.22 7.19
N LEU A 235 -14.36 -8.64 6.41
CA LEU A 235 -14.54 -9.27 5.09
C LEU A 235 -14.88 -10.76 5.21
N VAL A 236 -14.48 -11.41 6.31
CA VAL A 236 -14.72 -12.85 6.54
C VAL A 236 -15.50 -13.02 7.85
N ARG A 237 -16.80 -12.73 7.80
CA ARG A 237 -17.68 -12.67 8.98
C ARG A 237 -17.86 -14.02 9.68
N GLU A 238 -17.83 -15.10 8.93
CA GLU A 238 -18.06 -16.47 9.44
C GLU A 238 -16.78 -17.15 9.92
N LEU A 239 -15.63 -16.49 9.82
CA LEU A 239 -14.37 -17.10 10.22
C LEU A 239 -14.24 -17.14 11.75
N SER A 240 -14.15 -18.35 12.29
CA SER A 240 -13.78 -18.56 13.70
C SER A 240 -12.27 -18.35 13.90
N PRO A 241 -11.86 -17.86 15.09
CA PRO A 241 -10.45 -17.78 15.45
C PRO A 241 -9.70 -19.10 15.24
N ASP A 242 -10.29 -20.22 15.65
CA ASP A 242 -9.69 -21.55 15.49
C ASP A 242 -9.46 -21.91 14.02
N SER A 243 -10.42 -21.60 13.13
CA SER A 243 -10.27 -21.86 11.70
C SER A 243 -9.16 -21.01 11.08
N PHE A 244 -8.94 -19.80 11.61
CA PHE A 244 -7.84 -18.93 11.19
C PHE A 244 -6.48 -19.54 11.56
N ILE A 245 -6.36 -20.06 12.79
CA ILE A 245 -5.14 -20.69 13.29
C ILE A 245 -4.88 -22.04 12.60
N ALA A 246 -5.91 -22.87 12.41
CA ALA A 246 -5.80 -24.15 11.72
C ALA A 246 -5.22 -23.96 10.31
N ARG A 247 -5.71 -22.96 9.56
CA ARG A 247 -5.17 -22.65 8.23
C ARG A 247 -3.71 -22.18 8.28
N ALA A 248 -3.31 -21.44 9.32
CA ALA A 248 -1.93 -21.04 9.50
C ALA A 248 -1.02 -22.26 9.71
N GLN A 249 -1.42 -23.18 10.59
CA GLN A 249 -0.70 -24.41 10.88
C GLN A 249 -0.58 -25.31 9.65
N GLU A 250 -1.67 -25.50 8.89
CA GLU A 250 -1.66 -26.23 7.62
C GLU A 250 -0.68 -25.60 6.62
N ALA A 251 -0.66 -24.27 6.51
CA ALA A 251 0.27 -23.56 5.64
C ALA A 251 1.73 -23.73 6.09
N TRP A 252 2.02 -23.69 7.39
CA TRP A 252 3.37 -23.89 7.89
C TRP A 252 3.86 -25.32 7.67
N ALA A 253 3.02 -26.32 7.93
CA ALA A 253 3.31 -27.72 7.64
C ALA A 253 3.56 -27.91 6.14
N ARG A 254 2.70 -27.34 5.29
CA ARG A 254 2.86 -27.41 3.84
C ARG A 254 4.17 -26.80 3.36
N TYR A 255 4.58 -25.66 3.90
CA TYR A 255 5.83 -25.03 3.53
C TYR A 255 7.07 -25.78 4.02
N ARG A 256 6.95 -26.49 5.15
CA ARG A 256 7.98 -27.39 5.66
C ARG A 256 8.22 -28.56 4.71
N ASP A 257 7.14 -29.12 4.15
CA ASP A 257 7.21 -30.28 3.25
C ASP A 257 7.52 -29.90 1.80
N ASP A 258 7.02 -28.74 1.34
CA ASP A 258 7.19 -28.25 -0.02
C ASP A 258 7.76 -26.83 -0.04
N ARG A 259 9.07 -26.76 -0.34
CA ARG A 259 9.78 -25.46 -0.44
C ARG A 259 9.24 -24.57 -1.57
N PHE A 260 8.55 -25.14 -2.56
CA PHE A 260 7.94 -24.39 -3.65
C PHE A 260 6.56 -23.83 -3.29
N ALA A 261 6.02 -24.14 -2.10
CA ALA A 261 4.79 -23.56 -1.56
C ALA A 261 5.01 -22.10 -1.09
N THR A 262 5.40 -21.23 -2.03
CA THR A 262 5.81 -19.84 -1.76
C THR A 262 4.71 -18.97 -1.14
N LYS A 263 3.43 -19.30 -1.37
CA LYS A 263 2.30 -18.61 -0.74
C LYS A 263 2.11 -19.06 0.70
N CYS A 264 2.25 -20.35 0.98
CA CYS A 264 2.26 -20.89 2.34
C CYS A 264 3.41 -20.31 3.18
N ALA A 265 4.56 -20.02 2.58
CA ALA A 265 5.66 -19.32 3.25
C ALA A 265 5.26 -17.94 3.80
N GLN A 266 4.34 -17.24 3.13
CA GLN A 266 3.85 -15.93 3.56
C GLN A 266 2.95 -16.02 4.82
N ALA A 267 2.45 -17.22 5.16
CA ALA A 267 1.69 -17.45 6.39
C ALA A 267 2.56 -17.35 7.65
N SER A 268 3.88 -17.17 7.54
CA SER A 268 4.78 -16.90 8.68
C SER A 268 4.47 -15.62 9.46
N THR A 269 3.58 -14.76 8.94
CA THR A 269 3.08 -13.58 9.63
C THR A 269 1.55 -13.47 9.49
N ILE A 270 0.90 -12.85 10.47
CA ILE A 270 -0.55 -12.57 10.41
C ILE A 270 -0.87 -11.73 9.18
N HIS A 271 -0.05 -10.71 8.88
CA HIS A 271 -0.23 -9.87 7.69
C HIS A 271 -0.21 -10.67 6.38
N GLY A 272 0.78 -11.57 6.24
CA GLY A 272 0.94 -12.39 5.04
C GLY A 272 -0.20 -13.40 4.89
N LEU A 273 -0.62 -14.04 5.99
CA LEU A 273 -1.79 -14.92 5.97
C LEU A 273 -3.07 -14.18 5.56
N CYS A 274 -3.32 -12.99 6.11
CA CYS A 274 -4.50 -12.18 5.75
C CYS A 274 -4.47 -11.75 4.28
N THR A 275 -3.29 -11.40 3.76
CA THR A 275 -3.13 -10.86 2.40
C THR A 275 -3.24 -11.96 1.33
N PHE A 276 -2.74 -13.17 1.63
CA PHE A 276 -2.74 -14.31 0.72
C PHE A 276 -3.73 -15.41 1.12
N TRP A 277 -4.78 -15.07 1.87
CA TRP A 277 -5.73 -16.02 2.45
C TRP A 277 -6.28 -17.03 1.42
N ASN A 278 -6.77 -16.53 0.28
CA ASN A 278 -7.34 -17.37 -0.79
C ASN A 278 -6.25 -18.12 -1.57
N ASP A 279 -5.11 -17.50 -1.84
CA ASP A 279 -3.97 -18.12 -2.53
C ASP A 279 -3.41 -19.30 -1.71
N ILE A 280 -3.30 -19.13 -0.39
CA ILE A 280 -2.87 -20.17 0.54
C ILE A 280 -3.90 -21.31 0.54
N ALA A 281 -5.20 -21.00 0.64
CA ALA A 281 -6.24 -22.01 0.58
C ALA A 281 -6.26 -22.78 -0.74
N ALA A 282 -5.98 -22.13 -1.87
CA ALA A 282 -5.83 -22.79 -3.16
C ALA A 282 -4.59 -23.68 -3.21
N GLN A 283 -3.46 -23.20 -2.70
CA GLN A 283 -2.21 -23.96 -2.66
C GLN A 283 -2.29 -25.18 -1.73
N LEU A 284 -3.01 -25.09 -0.61
CA LEU A 284 -3.25 -26.22 0.30
C LEU A 284 -4.08 -27.34 -0.35
N LYS A 285 -4.95 -27.01 -1.32
CA LYS A 285 -5.74 -28.01 -2.08
C LYS A 285 -4.92 -28.71 -3.18
N THR A 286 -3.77 -28.16 -3.57
CA THR A 286 -2.93 -28.77 -4.61
C THR A 286 -2.08 -29.92 -4.04
N PRO A 287 -2.12 -31.13 -4.62
CA PRO A 287 -1.32 -32.25 -4.14
C PRO A 287 0.18 -31.93 -4.25
N THR A 288 0.97 -32.40 -3.28
CA THR A 288 2.42 -32.17 -3.24
C THR A 288 3.09 -32.85 -4.43
N SER A 289 3.72 -32.06 -5.31
CA SER A 289 4.35 -32.59 -6.52
C SER A 289 5.51 -33.56 -6.25
N HIS A 290 6.01 -33.63 -5.01
CA HIS A 290 7.07 -34.57 -4.61
C HIS A 290 6.57 -35.95 -4.15
N ALA A 291 5.26 -36.17 -3.97
CA ALA A 291 4.72 -37.48 -3.60
C ALA A 291 4.38 -38.37 -4.82
N ALA A 292 4.45 -37.85 -6.05
CA ALA A 292 4.04 -38.55 -7.27
C ALA A 292 5.19 -39.28 -8.00
N THR A 293 6.32 -39.57 -7.33
CA THR A 293 7.46 -40.28 -7.97
C THR A 293 7.47 -41.80 -7.70
N THR A 294 6.51 -42.34 -6.94
CA THR A 294 6.51 -43.78 -6.62
C THR A 294 5.26 -44.51 -7.09
N SER A 295 4.83 -44.32 -8.35
CA SER A 295 4.05 -45.33 -9.10
C SER A 295 3.58 -44.78 -10.45
N ALA A 296 4.42 -44.88 -11.49
CA ALA A 296 3.96 -45.03 -12.87
C ALA A 296 5.17 -45.24 -13.78
N SER A 297 5.53 -46.51 -14.00
CA SER A 297 6.35 -46.93 -15.12
C SER A 297 5.50 -46.90 -16.39
N SER A 298 5.70 -45.90 -17.25
CA SER A 298 5.48 -46.07 -18.70
C SER A 298 6.32 -45.05 -19.46
N THR A 299 7.48 -45.53 -19.90
CA THR A 299 8.17 -45.20 -21.16
C THR A 299 7.55 -44.11 -22.03
N SER A 300 8.23 -42.96 -22.17
CA SER A 300 8.56 -42.33 -23.47
C SER A 300 9.46 -41.09 -23.33
N PRO A 301 10.25 -40.74 -24.37
CA PRO A 301 11.50 -40.01 -24.21
C PRO A 301 11.36 -38.49 -24.30
N LEU A 302 12.22 -37.82 -23.52
CA LEU A 302 12.81 -36.50 -23.71
C LEU A 302 12.28 -35.65 -24.88
N ALA A 303 11.21 -34.90 -24.65
CA ALA A 303 10.91 -33.70 -25.42
C ALA A 303 11.31 -32.46 -24.60
N ARG A 304 12.29 -31.71 -25.11
CA ARG A 304 12.60 -30.35 -24.65
C ARG A 304 11.29 -29.56 -24.56
N ARG A 305 11.00 -28.97 -23.41
CA ARG A 305 9.93 -27.95 -23.24
C ARG A 305 10.27 -26.72 -24.08
N GLY A 306 9.92 -26.75 -25.36
CA GLY A 306 9.75 -25.57 -26.18
C GLY A 306 8.46 -24.85 -25.78
N ASN A 307 8.48 -23.53 -25.78
CA ASN A 307 7.28 -22.72 -25.58
C ASN A 307 6.23 -23.12 -26.64
N ASN A 308 5.10 -23.67 -26.20
CA ASN A 308 3.90 -23.91 -27.02
C ASN A 308 3.30 -22.58 -27.51
N ARG A 309 3.99 -21.92 -28.43
CA ARG A 309 3.50 -20.79 -29.20
C ARG A 309 3.50 -21.21 -30.67
N ASP A 310 2.42 -20.89 -31.37
CA ASP A 310 2.37 -21.10 -32.81
C ASP A 310 3.33 -20.16 -33.56
N GLU A 311 3.35 -20.27 -34.89
CA GLU A 311 4.15 -19.43 -35.78
C GLU A 311 3.85 -17.93 -35.68
N ASN A 312 2.72 -17.55 -35.06
CA ASN A 312 2.34 -16.18 -34.77
C ASN A 312 2.61 -15.77 -33.31
N GLY A 313 3.24 -16.64 -32.52
CA GLY A 313 3.58 -16.37 -31.12
C GLY A 313 2.43 -16.53 -30.13
N GLN A 314 1.29 -17.09 -30.53
CA GLN A 314 0.09 -17.22 -29.70
C GLN A 314 0.00 -18.58 -28.99
N ARG A 315 -0.54 -18.58 -27.77
CA ARG A 315 -0.83 -19.82 -27.03
C ARG A 315 -2.21 -20.37 -27.41
N PRO A 316 -2.44 -21.69 -27.32
CA PRO A 316 -3.77 -22.27 -27.52
C PRO A 316 -4.78 -21.67 -26.53
N GLY A 317 -5.76 -20.93 -27.04
CA GLY A 317 -6.82 -20.28 -26.25
C GLY A 317 -6.67 -18.76 -26.03
N GLU A 318 -5.62 -18.11 -26.55
CA GLU A 318 -5.54 -16.64 -26.57
C GLU A 318 -6.45 -16.04 -27.64
N ILE A 319 -7.32 -15.09 -27.25
CA ILE A 319 -8.19 -14.34 -28.17
C ILE A 319 -7.32 -13.35 -28.95
N PRO A 320 -7.39 -13.31 -30.30
CA PRO A 320 -6.57 -12.41 -31.12
C PRO A 320 -6.88 -10.93 -30.83
N THR A 321 -5.85 -10.13 -30.58
CA THR A 321 -5.98 -8.68 -30.34
C THR A 321 -5.61 -7.81 -31.54
N ASP A 322 -5.40 -8.38 -32.73
CA ASP A 322 -4.97 -7.61 -33.90
C ASP A 322 -6.13 -7.43 -34.90
N VAL A 323 -6.92 -6.38 -34.69
CA VAL A 323 -7.77 -5.81 -35.76
C VAL A 323 -6.91 -4.78 -36.49
N ARG A 324 -6.04 -5.27 -37.37
CA ARG A 324 -5.43 -4.44 -38.41
C ARG A 324 -6.32 -4.48 -39.65
N ALA A 325 -6.92 -3.32 -39.90
CA ALA A 325 -7.37 -2.81 -41.20
C ALA A 325 -7.61 -3.86 -42.30
N ILE A 326 -8.86 -4.34 -42.40
CA ILE A 326 -9.37 -4.90 -43.64
C ILE A 326 -10.24 -3.82 -44.30
N ASP A 327 -9.86 -3.51 -45.53
CA ASP A 327 -10.48 -2.60 -46.48
C ASP A 327 -12.01 -2.58 -46.44
N MET A 328 -12.58 -1.42 -46.05
CA MET A 328 -13.88 -0.99 -46.58
C MET A 328 -13.63 -0.20 -47.86
N ARG A 329 -13.48 -0.94 -48.97
CA ARG A 329 -13.76 -0.45 -50.32
C ARG A 329 -14.88 -1.29 -50.92
N ARG A 330 -15.94 -0.59 -51.34
CA ARG A 330 -17.04 -1.04 -52.20
C ARG A 330 -18.06 -1.99 -51.54
N LEU A 331 -19.17 -1.43 -51.07
CA LEU A 331 -20.45 -1.29 -51.78
C LEU A 331 -21.41 -0.47 -50.92
#